data_AF-A0A1R4HGQ4-F1
#
_entry.id   AF-A0A1R4HGQ4-F1
#
_cell.length_a   1.000
_cell.length_b   1.000
_cell.length_c   1.000
_cell.angle_alpha   90.00
_cell.angle_beta   90.00
_cell.angle_gamma   90.00
#
_symmetry.space_group_name_H-M   'P 1'
#
loop_
_entity.id
_entity.type
_entity.pdbx_description
1 polymer ?
#
loop_
_entity_poly.entity_id
_entity_poly.type
_entity_poly.pdbx_seq_one_letter_code
_entity_poly.pdbx_strand_id
1 'polypeptide(L)'
;MVMVQMPAVATVNRLQTALLVTLGTPVGFYGRNDVREALTLRLMRTVGVRLLIIDEVHNLLGATAIRQRELLNLLRFIGNDLRIPIVCLGIRDAYLAIRSDDQLENRFHPLLLPLWEPGEEFARLLASFETVLPLREPSLLSAAPLYELILRRSEGTIGEIAALLASATAAALLQGVEHIDSSIIEQADYHSPSVRRRMVERELR
;
A
#
# COMPACT_ATOMS: atom_id res chain seq x y z
N MET A 1 9.74 -11.76 8.73
CA MET A 1 9.29 -10.38 8.47
C MET A 1 7.94 -10.21 9.14
N VAL A 2 7.65 -9.05 9.74
CA VAL A 2 6.33 -8.74 10.30
C VAL A 2 5.78 -7.51 9.60
N MET A 3 4.54 -7.58 9.15
CA MET A 3 3.81 -6.45 8.57
C MET A 3 2.62 -6.13 9.46
N VAL A 4 2.45 -4.85 9.76
CA VAL A 4 1.33 -4.34 10.54
C VAL A 4 0.79 -3.08 9.88
N GLN A 5 -0.51 -2.86 9.95
CA GLN A 5 -1.11 -1.60 9.54
C GLN A 5 -1.20 -0.66 10.74
N MET A 6 -0.80 0.60 10.57
CA MET A 6 -0.97 1.62 11.61
C MET A 6 -2.47 1.75 11.92
N PRO A 7 -2.89 1.60 13.19
CA PRO A 7 -4.30 1.70 13.54
C PRO A 7 -4.90 3.05 13.16
N ALA A 8 -6.13 3.06 12.64
CA ALA A 8 -6.85 4.30 12.29
C ALA A 8 -6.88 5.32 13.44
N VAL A 9 -7.02 4.82 14.68
CA VAL A 9 -6.76 5.61 15.90
C VAL A 9 -5.36 5.27 16.38
N ALA A 10 -4.38 6.06 15.92
CA ALA A 10 -2.98 5.82 16.21
C ALA A 10 -2.69 6.05 17.70
N THR A 11 -2.49 4.95 18.45
CA THR A 11 -2.05 4.95 19.86
C THR A 11 -1.04 3.83 20.07
N VAL A 12 -0.11 4.02 21.01
CA VAL A 12 0.90 3.02 21.41
C VAL A 12 0.24 1.67 21.68
N ASN A 13 -0.83 1.67 22.49
CA ASN A 13 -1.55 0.47 22.87
C ASN A 13 -2.15 -0.29 21.67
N ARG A 14 -2.75 0.42 20.71
CA ARG A 14 -3.35 -0.21 19.54
C ARG A 14 -2.29 -0.75 18.58
N LEU A 15 -1.18 -0.03 18.40
CA LEU A 15 -0.08 -0.50 17.56
C LEU A 15 0.57 -1.76 18.15
N GLN A 16 0.84 -1.77 19.46
CA GLN A 16 1.35 -2.95 20.16
C GLN A 16 0.38 -4.12 20.10
N THR A 17 -0.92 -3.89 20.31
CA THR A 17 -1.93 -4.94 20.14
C THR A 17 -1.94 -5.48 18.71
N ALA A 18 -1.85 -4.62 17.69
CA ALA A 18 -1.79 -5.06 16.30
C ALA A 18 -0.55 -5.92 16.03
N LEU A 19 0.62 -5.54 16.55
CA LEU A 19 1.85 -6.34 16.48
C LEU A 19 1.69 -7.71 17.15
N LEU A 20 1.13 -7.75 18.36
CA LEU A 20 0.91 -9.01 19.10
C LEU A 20 -0.05 -9.94 18.36
N VAL A 21 -1.13 -9.40 17.77
CA VAL A 21 -2.06 -10.17 16.94
C VAL A 21 -1.36 -10.73 15.71
N THR A 22 -0.57 -9.91 14.99
CA THR A 22 0.21 -10.38 13.83
C THR A 22 1.20 -11.47 14.22
N LEU A 23 1.75 -11.43 15.42
CA LEU A 23 2.65 -12.44 15.97
C LEU A 23 1.92 -13.71 16.47
N GLY A 24 0.60 -13.81 16.30
CA GLY A 24 -0.20 -14.98 16.66
C GLY A 24 -0.65 -15.02 18.12
N THR A 25 -0.61 -13.89 18.84
CA THR A 25 -1.07 -13.84 20.24
C THR A 25 -2.60 -13.76 20.30
N PRO A 26 -3.30 -14.60 21.11
CA PRO A 26 -4.75 -14.55 21.24
C PRO A 26 -5.25 -13.21 21.81
N VAL A 27 -6.37 -12.74 21.26
CA VAL A 27 -7.03 -11.51 21.70
C VAL A 27 -7.64 -11.70 23.09
N GLY A 28 -7.12 -10.98 24.10
CA GLY A 28 -7.65 -11.01 25.47
C GLY A 28 -6.59 -11.10 26.58
N PHE A 29 -5.35 -11.51 26.26
CA PHE A 29 -4.22 -11.58 27.21
C PHE A 29 -3.46 -10.25 27.38
N TYR A 30 -4.12 -9.13 27.12
CA TYR A 30 -3.47 -7.82 27.11
C TYR A 30 -3.51 -7.23 28.53
N GLY A 31 -2.48 -7.55 29.32
CA GLY A 31 -2.26 -6.93 30.63
C GLY A 31 -2.07 -5.40 30.55
N ARG A 32 -1.62 -4.83 31.67
CA ARG A 32 -1.25 -3.40 31.78
C ARG A 32 -0.27 -3.01 30.66
N ASN A 33 -0.27 -1.72 30.28
CA ASN A 33 0.44 -1.21 29.09
C ASN A 33 1.95 -1.52 29.11
N ASP A 34 2.58 -1.47 30.28
CA ASP A 34 3.98 -1.81 30.52
C ASP A 34 4.29 -3.29 30.19
N VAL A 35 3.43 -4.21 30.63
CA VAL A 35 3.56 -5.63 30.34
C VAL A 35 3.41 -5.91 28.84
N ARG A 36 2.56 -5.15 28.15
CA ARG A 36 2.30 -5.30 26.71
C ARG A 36 3.51 -4.93 25.86
N GLU A 37 4.18 -3.83 26.19
CA GLU A 37 5.38 -3.40 25.48
C GLU A 37 6.49 -4.46 25.61
N ALA A 38 6.78 -4.88 26.84
CA ALA A 38 7.79 -5.92 27.11
C ALA A 38 7.44 -7.24 26.42
N LEU A 39 6.17 -7.64 26.43
CA LEU A 39 5.71 -8.85 25.73
C LEU A 39 5.89 -8.74 24.22
N THR A 40 5.55 -7.59 23.63
CA THR A 40 5.68 -7.34 22.18
C THR A 40 7.14 -7.51 21.77
N LEU A 41 8.07 -6.83 22.45
CA LEU A 41 9.50 -6.93 22.16
C LEU A 41 10.04 -8.35 22.37
N ARG A 42 9.65 -9.01 23.46
CA ARG A 42 10.06 -10.39 23.73
C ARG A 42 9.62 -11.33 22.61
N LEU A 43 8.37 -11.25 22.18
CA LEU A 43 7.85 -12.08 21.10
C LEU A 43 8.53 -11.77 19.76
N MET A 44 8.73 -10.49 19.43
CA MET A 44 9.48 -10.11 18.23
C MET A 44 10.90 -10.69 18.24
N ARG A 45 11.57 -10.72 19.39
CA ARG A 45 12.88 -11.39 19.55
C ARG A 45 12.79 -12.90 19.41
N THR A 46 11.86 -13.54 20.11
CA THR A 46 11.70 -15.00 20.10
C THR A 46 11.38 -15.54 18.71
N VAL A 47 10.51 -14.84 17.96
CA VAL A 47 10.18 -15.18 16.57
C VAL A 47 11.32 -14.83 15.61
N GLY A 48 12.33 -14.07 16.07
CA GLY A 48 13.46 -13.66 15.25
C GLY A 48 13.05 -12.70 14.14
N VAL A 49 12.20 -11.71 14.46
CA VAL A 49 11.81 -10.68 13.49
C VAL A 49 13.07 -9.95 13.02
N ARG A 50 13.23 -9.85 11.70
CA ARG A 50 14.38 -9.19 11.05
C ARG A 50 14.02 -7.94 10.26
N LEU A 51 12.72 -7.67 10.09
CA LEU A 51 12.17 -6.54 9.35
C LEU A 51 10.76 -6.27 9.86
N LEU A 52 10.49 -5.02 10.21
CA LEU A 52 9.17 -4.53 10.55
C LEU A 52 8.66 -3.61 9.44
N ILE A 53 7.53 -3.95 8.83
CA ILE A 53 6.83 -3.10 7.86
C ILE A 53 5.59 -2.53 8.55
N ILE A 54 5.43 -1.21 8.49
CA ILE A 54 4.29 -0.50 9.02
C ILE A 54 3.60 0.20 7.87
N ASP A 55 2.39 -0.23 7.55
CA ASP A 55 1.57 0.40 6.52
C ASP A 55 0.71 1.53 7.09
N GLU A 56 0.21 2.42 6.23
CA GLU A 56 -0.69 3.51 6.59
C GLU A 56 -0.13 4.46 7.67
N VAL A 57 1.19 4.72 7.67
CA VAL A 57 1.86 5.53 8.70
C VAL A 57 1.34 6.96 8.78
N HIS A 58 0.72 7.46 7.71
CA HIS A 58 0.03 8.75 7.68
C HIS A 58 -1.13 8.86 8.67
N ASN A 59 -1.67 7.75 9.18
CA ASN A 59 -2.64 7.74 10.30
C ASN A 59 -2.10 8.42 11.57
N LEU A 60 -0.77 8.58 11.70
CA LEU A 60 -0.16 9.37 12.77
C LEU A 60 -0.61 10.83 12.77
N LEU A 61 -0.85 11.44 11.60
CA LEU A 61 -1.28 12.84 11.51
C LEU A 61 -2.71 13.06 12.02
N GLY A 62 -3.53 12.00 12.06
CA GLY A 62 -4.86 12.06 12.67
C GLY A 62 -4.82 12.04 14.21
N ALA A 63 -3.67 11.78 14.82
CA ALA A 63 -3.52 11.77 16.27
C ALA A 63 -3.16 13.16 16.83
N THR A 64 -3.35 13.35 18.13
CA THR A 64 -2.87 14.56 18.80
C THR A 64 -1.34 14.61 18.79
N ALA A 65 -0.75 15.81 18.82
CA ALA A 65 0.71 15.98 18.81
C ALA A 65 1.43 15.18 19.92
N ILE A 66 0.79 15.04 21.09
CA ILE A 66 1.31 14.20 22.18
C ILE A 66 1.36 12.72 21.77
N ARG A 67 0.26 12.17 21.26
CA ARG A 67 0.17 10.77 20.83
C ARG A 67 1.08 10.46 19.64
N GLN A 68 1.21 11.40 18.71
CA GLN A 68 2.15 11.29 17.60
C GLN A 68 3.59 11.13 18.12
N ARG A 69 4.02 11.98 19.06
CA ARG A 69 5.35 11.88 19.68
C ARG A 69 5.54 10.56 20.43
N GLU A 70 4.54 10.10 21.19
CA GLU A 70 4.58 8.80 21.87
C GLU A 70 4.81 7.64 20.91
N LEU A 71 4.13 7.65 19.76
CA LEU A 71 4.29 6.62 18.73
C LEU A 71 5.65 6.70 18.04
N LEU A 72 6.13 7.89 17.68
CA LEU A 72 7.46 8.06 17.10
C LEU A 72 8.56 7.61 18.07
N ASN A 73 8.41 7.92 19.37
CA ASN A 73 9.28 7.40 20.42
C ASN A 73 9.26 5.87 20.46
N LEU A 74 8.08 5.24 20.38
CA LEU A 74 7.95 3.78 20.33
C LEU A 74 8.66 3.19 19.10
N LEU A 75 8.49 3.78 17.91
CA LEU A 75 9.17 3.31 16.69
C LEU A 75 10.70 3.40 16.85
N ARG A 76 11.19 4.50 17.41
CA ARG A 76 12.61 4.70 17.72
C ARG A 76 13.12 3.65 18.69
N PHE A 77 12.34 3.37 19.74
CA PHE A 77 12.65 2.38 20.74
C PHE A 77 12.72 0.96 20.15
N ILE A 78 11.72 0.53 19.39
CA ILE A 78 11.70 -0.77 18.71
C ILE A 78 12.92 -0.92 17.79
N GLY A 79 13.21 0.09 16.97
CA GLY A 79 14.35 0.05 16.04
C GLY A 79 15.70 -0.07 16.77
N ASN A 80 15.88 0.64 17.88
CA ASN A 80 17.10 0.57 18.70
C ASN A 80 17.24 -0.78 19.43
N ASP A 81 16.15 -1.25 20.03
CA ASP A 81 16.13 -2.40 20.94
C ASP A 81 16.25 -3.73 20.18
N LEU A 82 15.57 -3.84 19.04
CA LEU A 82 15.63 -5.03 18.18
C LEU A 82 16.77 -4.97 17.15
N ARG A 83 17.30 -3.77 16.87
CA ARG A 83 18.32 -3.52 15.83
C ARG A 83 17.90 -4.06 14.47
N ILE A 84 16.63 -3.85 14.12
CA ILE A 84 16.06 -4.26 12.84
C ILE A 84 15.70 -3.05 11.98
N PRO A 85 15.74 -3.17 10.64
CA PRO A 85 15.16 -2.18 9.76
C PRO A 85 13.65 -2.05 9.98
N ILE A 86 13.17 -0.82 9.89
CA ILE A 86 11.74 -0.49 9.89
C ILE A 86 11.43 0.17 8.54
N VAL A 87 10.40 -0.31 7.86
CA VAL A 87 9.89 0.27 6.62
C VAL A 87 8.51 0.84 6.88
N CYS A 88 8.36 2.13 6.61
CA CYS A 88 7.09 2.85 6.76
C CYS A 88 6.49 3.08 5.38
N LEU A 89 5.26 2.62 5.17
CA LEU A 89 4.49 2.84 3.94
C LEU A 89 3.34 3.82 4.21
N GLY A 90 3.00 4.58 3.18
CA GLY A 90 1.90 5.52 3.22
C GLY A 90 2.03 6.60 2.15
N ILE A 91 1.08 7.53 2.16
CA ILE A 91 1.07 8.70 1.28
C ILE A 91 2.05 9.78 1.77
N ARG A 92 2.11 10.92 1.08
CA ARG A 92 2.96 12.08 1.43
C ARG A 92 2.92 12.47 2.91
N ASP A 93 1.76 12.34 3.53
CA ASP A 93 1.53 12.65 4.94
C ASP A 93 2.33 11.75 5.89
N ALA A 94 2.66 10.52 5.48
CA ALA A 94 3.53 9.64 6.26
C ALA A 94 4.94 10.24 6.39
N TYR A 95 5.47 10.83 5.32
CA TYR A 95 6.77 11.52 5.36
C TYR A 95 6.72 12.72 6.30
N LEU A 96 5.65 13.52 6.25
CA LEU A 96 5.47 14.67 7.16
C LEU A 96 5.36 14.22 8.63
N ALA A 97 4.69 13.11 8.91
CA ALA A 97 4.60 12.54 10.24
C ALA A 97 5.98 12.12 10.79
N ILE A 98 6.79 11.42 9.98
CA ILE A 98 8.13 10.97 10.39
C ILE A 98 9.09 12.15 10.57
N ARG A 99 9.05 13.14 9.66
CA ARG A 99 9.88 14.35 9.71
C ARG A 99 9.61 15.23 10.94
N SER A 100 8.50 15.04 11.65
CA SER A 100 8.27 15.75 12.91
C SER A 100 9.22 15.32 14.05
N ASP A 101 10.05 14.31 13.82
CA ASP A 101 11.06 13.80 14.75
C ASP A 101 12.44 13.70 14.08
N ASP A 102 13.33 14.63 14.40
CA ASP A 102 14.67 14.75 13.81
C ASP A 102 15.52 13.47 13.94
N GLN A 103 15.31 12.66 14.99
CA GLN A 103 16.06 11.41 15.19
C GLN A 103 15.60 10.32 14.22
N LEU A 104 14.31 10.32 13.87
CA LEU A 104 13.76 9.41 12.89
C LEU A 104 14.00 9.89 11.46
N GLU A 105 13.90 11.19 11.20
CA GLU A 105 14.20 11.77 9.88
C GLU A 105 15.58 11.36 9.37
N ASN A 106 16.60 11.41 10.24
CA ASN A 106 17.97 11.00 9.88
C ASN A 106 18.15 9.49 9.65
N ARG A 107 17.16 8.66 10.03
CA ARG A 107 17.21 7.19 9.91
C ARG A 107 16.31 6.65 8.80
N PHE A 108 15.18 7.31 8.55
CA PHE A 108 14.22 6.95 7.53
C PHE A 108 14.52 7.66 6.23
N HIS A 109 15.12 6.94 5.29
CA HIS A 109 15.36 7.44 3.94
C HIS A 109 14.07 7.31 3.12
N PRO A 110 13.50 8.43 2.62
CA PRO A 110 12.27 8.37 1.84
C PRO A 110 12.55 7.75 0.47
N LEU A 111 11.76 6.72 0.12
CA LEU A 111 11.69 6.19 -1.24
C LEU A 111 10.32 6.57 -1.80
N LEU A 112 10.31 7.37 -2.87
CA LEU A 112 9.09 7.76 -3.55
C LEU A 112 8.77 6.74 -4.64
N LEU A 113 7.51 6.28 -4.68
CA LEU A 113 6.99 5.50 -5.79
C LEU A 113 6.25 6.45 -6.73
N PRO A 114 6.87 6.86 -7.86
CA PRO A 114 6.22 7.77 -8.80
C PRO A 114 5.06 7.07 -9.51
N LEU A 115 4.25 7.87 -10.19
CA LEU A 115 3.31 7.33 -11.17
C LEU A 115 4.10 6.68 -12.33
N TRP A 116 3.51 5.67 -12.94
CA TRP A 116 4.03 5.09 -14.16
C TRP A 116 3.94 6.12 -15.29
N GLU A 117 5.06 6.29 -15.99
CA GLU A 117 5.20 7.19 -17.12
C GLU A 117 5.52 6.40 -18.39
N PRO A 118 5.40 7.01 -19.59
CA PRO A 118 5.81 6.34 -20.82
C PRO A 118 7.31 5.98 -20.76
N GLY A 119 7.62 4.69 -20.84
CA GLY A 119 8.99 4.18 -20.93
C GLY A 119 9.06 2.66 -20.83
N GLU A 120 10.28 2.14 -20.88
CA GLU A 120 10.51 0.69 -20.83
C GLU A 120 10.02 0.05 -19.52
N GLU A 121 10.06 0.78 -18.40
CA GLU A 121 9.59 0.28 -17.10
C GLU A 121 8.09 -0.01 -17.13
N PHE A 122 7.29 0.90 -17.70
CA PHE A 122 5.86 0.69 -17.85
C PHE A 122 5.56 -0.43 -18.87
N ALA A 123 6.33 -0.51 -19.96
CA ALA A 123 6.21 -1.63 -20.90
C ALA A 123 6.52 -2.99 -20.25
N ARG A 124 7.53 -3.05 -19.36
CA ARG A 124 7.86 -4.23 -18.55
C ARG A 124 6.75 -4.57 -17.57
N LEU A 125 6.13 -3.59 -16.94
CA LEU A 125 4.97 -3.81 -16.07
C LEU A 125 3.81 -4.45 -16.85
N LEU A 126 3.44 -3.89 -17.99
CA LEU A 126 2.36 -4.44 -18.81
C LEU A 126 2.67 -5.86 -19.30
N ALA A 127 3.92 -6.13 -19.69
CA ALA A 127 4.35 -7.47 -20.03
C ALA A 127 4.24 -8.44 -18.84
N SER A 128 4.47 -7.97 -17.60
CA SER A 128 4.26 -8.81 -16.41
C SER A 128 2.79 -9.14 -16.17
N PHE A 129 1.87 -8.19 -16.41
CA PHE A 129 0.43 -8.46 -16.36
C PHE A 129 0.01 -9.49 -17.41
N GLU A 130 0.51 -9.36 -18.64
CA GLU A 130 0.23 -10.29 -19.74
C GLU A 130 0.48 -11.76 -19.35
N THR A 131 1.52 -12.02 -18.54
CA THR A 131 1.88 -13.39 -18.12
C THR A 131 0.90 -14.02 -17.14
N VAL A 132 0.07 -13.22 -16.47
CA VAL A 132 -0.87 -13.68 -15.43
C VAL A 132 -2.33 -13.54 -15.84
N LEU A 133 -2.61 -12.86 -16.96
CA LEU A 133 -3.98 -12.75 -17.46
C LEU A 133 -4.47 -14.12 -17.96
N PRO A 134 -5.71 -14.52 -17.59
CA PRO A 134 -6.28 -15.81 -17.95
C PRO A 134 -6.86 -15.80 -19.38
N LEU A 135 -6.08 -15.34 -20.36
CA LEU A 135 -6.46 -15.20 -21.77
C LEU A 135 -5.58 -16.12 -22.62
N ARG A 136 -6.18 -16.76 -23.64
CA ARG A 136 -5.45 -17.76 -24.46
C ARG A 136 -4.59 -17.13 -25.56
N GLU A 137 -4.94 -15.93 -26.00
CA GLU A 137 -4.24 -15.20 -27.06
C GLU A 137 -3.48 -14.00 -26.47
N PRO A 138 -2.28 -13.69 -27.00
CA PRO A 138 -1.55 -12.52 -26.57
C PRO A 138 -2.31 -11.25 -26.95
N SER A 139 -2.58 -10.41 -25.95
CA SER A 139 -3.15 -9.08 -26.08
C SER A 139 -2.11 -8.04 -26.50
N LEU A 140 -0.82 -8.32 -26.30
CA LEU A 140 0.30 -7.41 -26.63
C LEU A 140 0.14 -6.03 -25.95
N LEU A 141 -0.19 -6.02 -24.66
CA LEU A 141 -0.49 -4.80 -23.88
C LEU A 141 0.63 -3.73 -23.95
N SER A 142 1.89 -4.17 -24.08
CA SER A 142 3.05 -3.28 -24.18
C SER A 142 3.22 -2.61 -25.55
N ALA A 143 2.39 -2.96 -26.54
CA ALA A 143 2.42 -2.38 -27.88
C ALA A 143 1.38 -1.26 -28.04
N ALA A 144 1.68 -0.29 -28.92
CA ALA A 144 0.67 0.67 -29.36
C ALA A 144 -0.42 -0.05 -30.18
N PRO A 145 -1.70 0.34 -30.06
CA PRO A 145 -2.21 1.49 -29.30
C PRO A 145 -2.58 1.21 -27.83
N LEU A 146 -2.56 -0.05 -27.38
CA LEU A 146 -3.02 -0.46 -26.05
C LEU A 146 -2.20 0.16 -24.93
N TYR A 147 -0.88 0.19 -25.10
CA TYR A 147 0.06 0.80 -24.18
C TYR A 147 -0.35 2.22 -23.76
N GLU A 148 -0.64 3.08 -24.73
CA GLU A 148 -1.03 4.47 -24.49
C GLU A 148 -2.43 4.57 -23.87
N LEU A 149 -3.35 3.70 -24.32
CA LEU A 149 -4.72 3.67 -23.84
C LEU A 149 -4.80 3.27 -22.36
N ILE A 150 -4.04 2.25 -21.95
CA ILE A 150 -3.95 1.77 -20.58
C ILE A 150 -3.36 2.85 -19.69
N LEU A 151 -2.25 3.47 -20.10
CA LEU A 151 -1.61 4.54 -19.34
C LEU A 151 -2.57 5.71 -19.10
N ARG A 152 -3.24 6.16 -20.17
CA ARG A 152 -4.18 7.28 -20.11
C ARG A 152 -5.39 6.98 -19.23
N ARG A 153 -5.97 5.78 -19.32
CA ARG A 153 -7.17 5.40 -18.54
C ARG A 153 -6.87 5.09 -17.07
N SER A 154 -5.69 4.55 -16.77
CA SER A 154 -5.28 4.24 -15.40
C SER A 154 -4.72 5.44 -14.63
N GLU A 155 -4.48 6.57 -15.31
CA GLU A 155 -3.83 7.75 -14.73
C GLU A 155 -2.46 7.42 -14.10
N GLY A 156 -1.79 6.36 -14.59
CA GLY A 156 -0.43 5.98 -14.21
C GLY A 156 -0.30 5.31 -12.83
N THR A 157 -1.36 4.89 -12.16
CA THR A 157 -1.24 4.16 -10.88
C THR A 157 -1.37 2.64 -11.09
N ILE A 158 -0.51 1.85 -10.44
CA ILE A 158 -0.51 0.38 -10.61
C ILE A 158 -1.83 -0.27 -10.19
N GLY A 159 -2.49 0.26 -9.15
CA GLY A 159 -3.79 -0.24 -8.70
C GLY A 159 -4.88 -0.05 -9.76
N GLU A 160 -4.89 1.11 -10.42
CA GLU A 160 -5.85 1.40 -11.49
C GLU A 160 -5.51 0.67 -12.79
N ILE A 161 -4.22 0.46 -13.09
CA ILE A 161 -3.80 -0.43 -14.19
C ILE A 161 -4.36 -1.83 -13.97
N ALA A 162 -4.17 -2.40 -12.78
CA ALA A 162 -4.68 -3.73 -12.44
C ALA A 162 -6.21 -3.79 -12.50
N ALA A 163 -6.91 -2.78 -11.97
CA ALA A 163 -8.38 -2.71 -12.00
C ALA A 163 -8.93 -2.60 -13.43
N LEU A 164 -8.31 -1.77 -14.27
CA LEU A 164 -8.67 -1.65 -15.68
C LEU A 164 -8.47 -2.97 -16.42
N LEU A 165 -7.30 -3.61 -16.26
CA LEU A 165 -7.00 -4.88 -16.92
C LEU A 165 -7.93 -6.00 -16.43
N ALA A 166 -8.26 -6.05 -15.15
CA ALA A 166 -9.22 -7.02 -14.61
C ALA A 166 -10.62 -6.83 -15.23
N SER A 167 -11.10 -5.58 -15.32
CA SER A 167 -12.38 -5.26 -15.96
C SER A 167 -12.38 -5.57 -17.46
N ALA A 168 -11.31 -5.23 -18.17
CA ALA A 168 -11.13 -5.56 -19.59
C ALA A 168 -11.08 -7.09 -19.82
N THR A 169 -10.37 -7.83 -18.98
CA THR A 169 -10.31 -9.30 -19.06
C THR A 169 -11.70 -9.91 -18.87
N ALA A 170 -12.46 -9.43 -17.88
CA ALA A 170 -13.83 -9.89 -17.67
C ALA A 170 -14.72 -9.61 -18.88
N ALA A 171 -14.61 -8.42 -19.48
CA ALA A 171 -15.34 -8.06 -20.68
C ALA A 171 -14.97 -8.96 -21.89
N ALA A 172 -13.68 -9.23 -22.11
CA ALA A 172 -13.22 -10.12 -23.17
C ALA A 172 -13.82 -11.53 -23.03
N LEU A 173 -13.69 -12.12 -21.83
CA LEU A 173 -14.21 -13.46 -21.55
C LEU A 173 -15.73 -13.56 -21.69
N LEU A 174 -16.47 -12.54 -21.25
CA LEU A 174 -17.93 -12.49 -21.42
C LEU A 174 -18.36 -12.40 -22.90
N GLN A 175 -17.51 -11.82 -23.75
CA GLN A 175 -17.75 -11.71 -25.19
C GLN A 175 -17.19 -12.92 -25.97
N GLY A 176 -16.51 -13.86 -25.31
CA GLY A 176 -15.84 -14.99 -25.94
C GLY A 176 -14.59 -14.59 -26.72
N VAL A 177 -14.01 -13.42 -26.43
CA VAL A 177 -12.75 -12.95 -27.00
C VAL A 177 -11.61 -13.35 -26.06
N GLU A 178 -10.57 -13.96 -26.61
CA GLU A 178 -9.45 -14.53 -25.84
C GLU A 178 -8.22 -13.61 -25.81
N HIS A 179 -8.39 -12.32 -26.12
CA HIS A 179 -7.39 -11.26 -26.02
C HIS A 179 -8.06 -9.92 -25.65
N ILE A 180 -7.27 -8.96 -25.21
CA ILE A 180 -7.68 -7.57 -24.98
C ILE A 180 -7.21 -6.72 -26.16
N ASP A 181 -8.15 -6.06 -26.84
CA ASP A 181 -7.87 -5.01 -27.81
C ASP A 181 -8.41 -3.65 -27.33
N SER A 182 -8.23 -2.60 -28.13
CA SER A 182 -8.68 -1.26 -27.78
C SER A 182 -10.19 -1.20 -27.54
N SER A 183 -10.97 -2.01 -28.26
CA SER A 183 -12.42 -2.04 -28.16
C SER A 183 -12.87 -2.65 -26.83
N ILE A 184 -12.21 -3.72 -26.37
CA ILE A 184 -12.44 -4.33 -25.07
C ILE A 184 -12.09 -3.35 -23.94
N ILE A 185 -10.97 -2.63 -24.04
CA ILE A 185 -10.60 -1.62 -23.05
C ILE A 185 -11.60 -0.45 -23.02
N GLU A 186 -12.26 -0.13 -24.13
CA GLU A 186 -13.33 0.88 -24.22
C GLU A 186 -14.66 0.42 -23.64
N GLN A 187 -14.96 -0.88 -23.72
CA GLN A 187 -16.20 -1.47 -23.21
C GLN A 187 -16.08 -1.93 -21.75
N ALA A 188 -14.86 -2.04 -21.22
CA ALA A 188 -14.60 -2.38 -19.84
C ALA A 188 -15.38 -1.44 -18.91
N ASP A 189 -16.11 -2.02 -17.95
CA ASP A 189 -16.77 -1.28 -16.88
C ASP A 189 -15.73 -0.77 -15.90
N TYR A 190 -15.08 0.32 -16.29
CA TYR A 190 -14.01 0.95 -15.53
C TYR A 190 -14.05 2.46 -15.75
N HIS A 191 -13.93 3.19 -14.65
CA HIS A 191 -13.84 4.63 -14.64
C HIS A 191 -12.57 5.06 -13.90
N SER A 192 -11.78 5.90 -14.57
CA SER A 192 -10.55 6.44 -13.98
C SER A 192 -10.86 7.23 -12.70
N PRO A 193 -9.88 7.37 -11.78
CA PRO A 193 -10.08 8.14 -10.54
C PRO A 193 -10.66 9.53 -10.77
N SER A 194 -10.18 10.25 -11.79
CA SER A 194 -10.66 11.59 -12.11
C SER A 194 -12.08 11.59 -12.72
N VAL A 195 -12.50 10.52 -13.39
CA VAL A 195 -13.89 10.37 -13.86
C VAL A 195 -14.83 10.07 -12.70
N ARG A 196 -14.46 9.12 -11.83
CA ARG A 196 -15.24 8.77 -10.62
C ARG A 196 -15.49 9.97 -9.73
N ARG A 197 -14.47 10.80 -9.44
CA ARG A 197 -14.64 12.04 -8.68
C ARG A 197 -15.66 12.99 -9.31
N ARG A 198 -15.55 13.23 -10.62
CA ARG A 198 -16.46 14.13 -11.36
C ARG A 198 -17.90 13.63 -11.38
N MET A 199 -18.13 12.32 -11.41
CA MET A 199 -19.48 11.74 -11.32
C MET A 199 -20.12 12.05 -9.97
N VAL A 200 -19.42 11.76 -8.88
CA VAL A 200 -19.89 12.03 -7.51
C VAL A 200 -20.14 13.53 -7.31
N GLU A 201 -19.23 14.39 -7.76
CA GLU A 201 -19.40 15.85 -7.65
C GLU A 201 -20.59 16.40 -8.43
N ARG A 202 -21.07 15.71 -9.46
CA ARG A 202 -22.26 16.09 -10.23
C ARG A 202 -23.55 15.66 -9.54
N GLU A 203 -23.56 14.51 -8.88
CA GLU A 203 -24.73 14.00 -8.14
C GLU A 203 -24.98 14.77 -6.84
N LEU A 204 -23.95 15.40 -6.28
CA LEU A 204 -24.03 16.24 -5.07
C LEU A 204 -24.49 17.68 -5.33
N ARG A 205 -24.75 18.07 -6.59
CA ARG A 205 -25.25 19.40 -6.97
C ARG A 205 -26.75 19.37 -7.22
#